data_AF-A0A4P7IHJ4-F1
#
_entry.id   AF-A0A4P7IHJ4-F1
#
_cell.length_a   1.000
_cell.length_b   1.000
_cell.length_c   1.000
_cell.angle_alpha   90.00
_cell.angle_beta   90.00
_cell.angle_gamma   90.00
#
_symmetry.space_group_name_H-M   'P 1'
#
loop_
_entity.id
_entity.type
_entity.pdbx_description
1 polymer ?
#
loop_
_entity_poly.entity_id
_entity_poly.type
_entity_poly.pdbx_seq_one_letter_code
_entity_poly.pdbx_strand_id
1 'polypeptide(L)'
;MGEQVFRCAVCDRALTRSMTQLPTLPVAKPVDEVSYEPTLEVGTWAIDPGPRLLTADGAPAGTLGCLVTNPLDAPDLEPHPEPRRNSGCCGHDGCDGPNRVCPGCDAAVATLSDDCWTLVELRFEPDAVRVVAQE
;
A
#
# COMPACT_ATOMS: atom_id res chain seq x y z
N MET A 1 1.90 -19.62 -10.29
CA MET A 1 2.05 -18.29 -9.68
C MET A 1 3.18 -18.44 -8.67
N GLY A 2 4.32 -17.81 -8.92
CA GLY A 2 5.46 -17.91 -8.00
C GLY A 2 5.31 -16.94 -6.83
N GLU A 3 5.94 -17.28 -5.71
CA GLU A 3 6.11 -16.37 -4.58
C GLU A 3 6.99 -15.18 -5.02
N GLN A 4 6.58 -13.98 -4.64
CA GLN A 4 7.20 -12.73 -5.03
C GLN A 4 7.45 -11.84 -3.82
N VAL A 5 8.53 -11.09 -3.85
CA VAL A 5 8.90 -10.12 -2.82
C VAL A 5 9.03 -8.75 -3.46
N PHE A 6 8.56 -7.72 -2.77
CA PHE A 6 8.79 -6.34 -3.20
C PHE A 6 10.11 -5.86 -2.61
N ARG A 7 10.98 -5.35 -3.48
CA ARG A 7 12.25 -4.74 -3.11
C ARG A 7 12.22 -3.25 -3.39
N CYS A 8 12.86 -2.47 -2.53
CA CYS A 8 13.04 -1.04 -2.77
C CYS A 8 13.79 -0.81 -4.09
N ALA A 9 13.27 0.05 -4.96
CA ALA A 9 13.93 0.38 -6.22
C ALA A 9 15.29 1.08 -6.00
N VAL A 10 15.45 1.79 -4.87
CA VAL A 10 16.64 2.57 -4.53
C VAL A 10 17.74 1.71 -3.92
N CYS A 11 17.46 0.98 -2.83
CA CYS A 11 18.48 0.27 -2.05
C CYS A 11 18.38 -1.27 -2.12
N ASP A 12 17.44 -1.81 -2.89
CA ASP A 12 17.19 -3.26 -3.06
C ASP A 12 16.76 -4.03 -1.80
N ARG A 13 16.59 -3.36 -0.66
CA ARG A 13 16.08 -3.98 0.57
C ARG A 13 14.70 -4.58 0.33
N ALA A 14 14.50 -5.82 0.81
CA ALA A 14 13.18 -6.43 0.85
C ALA A 14 12.24 -5.61 1.75
N LEU A 15 11.08 -5.24 1.23
CA LEU A 15 10.07 -4.43 1.89
C LEU A 15 8.91 -5.28 2.41
N THR A 16 8.67 -6.42 1.77
CA THR A 16 7.59 -7.34 2.10
C THR A 16 8.14 -8.72 2.44
N ARG A 17 7.30 -9.54 3.06
CA ARG A 17 7.46 -11.00 2.97
C ARG A 17 7.16 -11.50 1.56
N SER A 18 7.29 -12.81 1.38
CA SER A 18 6.91 -13.52 0.17
C SER A 18 5.39 -13.57 0.03
N MET A 19 4.90 -13.22 -1.15
CA MET A 19 3.47 -13.07 -1.44
C MET A 19 3.12 -13.66 -2.80
N THR A 20 1.85 -14.03 -2.97
CA THR A 20 1.30 -14.50 -4.24
C THR A 20 0.48 -13.41 -4.92
N GLN A 21 0.71 -13.19 -6.20
CA GLN A 21 -0.08 -12.25 -6.98
C GLN A 21 -1.46 -12.84 -7.29
N LEU A 22 -2.52 -12.09 -6.98
CA LEU A 22 -3.86 -12.35 -7.46
C LEU A 22 -4.08 -11.72 -8.85
N PRO A 23 -4.85 -12.37 -9.73
CA PRO A 23 -5.09 -11.85 -11.09
C PRO A 23 -5.89 -10.54 -11.10
N THR A 24 -6.70 -10.30 -10.07
CA THR A 24 -7.56 -9.13 -9.94
C THR A 24 -7.61 -8.68 -8.49
N LEU A 25 -7.56 -7.37 -8.26
CA LEU A 25 -7.80 -6.81 -6.94
C LEU A 25 -9.27 -7.03 -6.54
N PRO A 26 -9.58 -7.74 -5.44
CA PRO A 26 -10.96 -7.94 -4.99
C PRO A 26 -11.67 -6.60 -4.79
N VAL A 27 -12.97 -6.60 -5.02
CA VAL A 27 -13.81 -5.43 -4.74
C VAL A 27 -13.74 -5.17 -3.25
N ALA A 28 -13.31 -3.96 -2.89
CA ALA A 28 -13.25 -3.59 -1.49
C ALA A 28 -14.66 -3.58 -0.90
N LYS A 29 -14.78 -3.98 0.37
CA LYS A 29 -16.05 -3.89 1.07
C LYS A 29 -16.45 -2.40 1.19
N PRO A 30 -17.75 -2.07 1.12
CA PRO A 30 -18.20 -0.71 1.38
C PRO A 30 -17.75 -0.24 2.77
N VAL A 31 -17.29 1.01 2.87
CA VAL A 31 -16.90 1.67 4.14
C VAL A 31 -18.10 2.21 4.93
N ASP A 32 -19.29 1.66 4.69
CA ASP A 32 -20.55 2.13 5.28
C ASP A 32 -20.64 1.90 6.81
N GLU A 33 -19.71 1.11 7.36
CA GLU A 33 -19.52 0.88 8.79
C GLU A 33 -18.02 0.94 9.12
N VAL A 34 -17.68 1.35 10.35
CA VAL A 34 -16.28 1.33 10.84
C VAL A 34 -15.75 -0.10 10.77
N SER A 35 -14.82 -0.34 9.85
CA SER A 35 -14.22 -1.64 9.60
C SER A 35 -12.72 -1.51 9.52
N TYR A 36 -12.02 -2.45 10.16
CA TYR A 36 -10.57 -2.59 10.09
C TYR A 36 -10.17 -3.82 9.26
N GLU A 37 -11.11 -4.33 8.45
CA GLU A 37 -10.88 -5.50 7.61
C GLU A 37 -10.00 -5.15 6.40
N PRO A 38 -8.85 -5.83 6.23
CA PRO A 38 -7.99 -5.58 5.09
C PRO A 38 -8.64 -5.93 3.76
N THR A 39 -8.34 -5.17 2.69
CA THR A 39 -8.82 -5.47 1.33
C THR A 39 -8.32 -6.82 0.82
N LEU A 40 -7.10 -7.19 1.22
CA LEU A 40 -6.40 -8.40 0.79
C LEU A 40 -6.03 -9.27 1.99
N GLU A 41 -6.06 -10.58 1.79
CA GLU A 41 -5.50 -11.52 2.77
C GLU A 41 -3.99 -11.37 2.84
N VAL A 42 -3.44 -11.61 4.03
CA VAL A 42 -2.00 -11.69 4.25
C VAL A 42 -1.33 -12.66 3.28
N GLY A 43 -0.22 -12.24 2.69
CA GLY A 43 0.54 -13.05 1.73
C GLY A 43 0.00 -12.96 0.30
N THR A 44 -0.91 -12.03 0.03
CA THR A 44 -1.43 -11.79 -1.32
C THR A 44 -1.24 -10.33 -1.74
N TRP A 45 -1.07 -10.11 -3.05
CA TRP A 45 -1.01 -8.77 -3.62
C TRP A 45 -1.71 -8.71 -4.97
N ALA A 46 -2.17 -7.53 -5.39
CA ALA A 46 -2.75 -7.32 -6.71
C ALA A 46 -2.45 -5.92 -7.25
N ILE A 47 -2.54 -5.76 -8.57
CA ILE A 47 -2.43 -4.45 -9.21
C ILE A 47 -3.79 -3.76 -9.13
N ASP A 48 -3.79 -2.50 -8.69
CA ASP A 48 -4.98 -1.66 -8.73
C ASP A 48 -5.35 -1.33 -10.20
N PRO A 49 -6.52 -1.76 -10.70
CA PRO A 49 -6.88 -1.59 -12.11
C PRO A 49 -7.24 -0.15 -12.49
N GLY A 50 -7.37 0.75 -11.50
CA GLY A 50 -7.72 2.15 -11.67
C GLY A 50 -7.85 2.82 -10.30
N PRO A 51 -7.78 4.16 -10.23
CA PRO A 51 -7.66 4.88 -8.97
C PRO A 51 -8.90 4.65 -8.09
N ARG A 52 -8.76 3.90 -7.00
CA ARG A 52 -9.87 3.68 -6.05
C ARG A 52 -10.10 4.86 -5.12
N LEU A 53 -9.02 5.57 -4.76
CA LEU A 53 -9.10 6.82 -4.02
C LEU A 53 -9.01 7.99 -4.99
N LEU A 54 -9.99 8.86 -4.91
CA LEU A 54 -10.02 10.12 -5.63
C LEU A 54 -9.95 11.26 -4.60
N THR A 55 -9.16 12.27 -4.92
CA THR A 55 -9.20 13.59 -4.28
C THR A 55 -10.59 14.23 -4.45
N ALA A 56 -10.89 15.27 -3.68
CA ALA A 56 -12.16 16.00 -3.77
C ALA A 56 -12.46 16.52 -5.20
N ASP A 57 -11.43 16.85 -5.97
CA ASP A 57 -11.52 17.30 -7.37
C ASP A 57 -11.63 16.14 -8.38
N GLY A 58 -11.75 14.89 -7.92
CA GLY A 58 -11.91 13.71 -8.76
C GLY A 58 -10.62 13.18 -9.39
N ALA A 59 -9.46 13.75 -9.07
CA ALA A 59 -8.16 13.23 -9.49
C ALA A 59 -7.74 12.04 -8.61
N PRO A 60 -6.99 11.05 -9.12
CA PRO A 60 -6.40 9.99 -8.31
C PRO A 60 -5.67 10.55 -7.07
N ALA A 61 -5.95 10.03 -5.88
CA ALA A 61 -5.20 10.39 -4.67
C ALA A 61 -3.85 9.63 -4.55
N GLY A 62 -3.41 8.98 -5.64
CA GLY A 62 -2.18 8.20 -5.71
C GLY A 62 -1.82 7.80 -7.14
N THR A 63 -0.70 7.11 -7.29
CA THR A 63 -0.21 6.67 -8.60
C THR A 63 -1.11 5.58 -9.22
N LEU A 64 -1.30 5.61 -10.53
CA LEU A 64 -2.05 4.57 -11.22
C LEU A 64 -1.25 3.27 -11.27
N GLY A 65 -1.92 2.14 -11.08
CA GLY A 65 -1.25 0.83 -11.08
C GLY A 65 -0.47 0.55 -9.79
N CYS A 66 -0.86 1.15 -8.67
CA CYS A 66 -0.34 0.78 -7.36
C CYS A 66 -0.43 -0.74 -7.13
N LEU A 67 0.57 -1.26 -6.44
CA LEU A 67 0.61 -2.64 -6.01
C LEU A 67 0.00 -2.68 -4.60
N VAL A 68 -1.20 -3.24 -4.49
CA VAL A 68 -1.95 -3.29 -3.23
C VAL A 68 -1.60 -4.56 -2.48
N THR A 69 -1.34 -4.44 -1.19
CA THR A 69 -1.02 -5.54 -0.27
C THR A 69 -1.82 -5.40 1.03
N ASN A 70 -1.80 -6.44 1.87
CA ASN A 70 -2.21 -6.30 3.25
C ASN A 70 -1.14 -5.47 4.02
N PRO A 71 -1.52 -4.54 4.91
CA PRO A 71 -0.55 -3.79 5.72
C PRO A 71 0.41 -4.66 6.53
N LEU A 72 -0.04 -5.84 6.97
CA LEU A 72 0.78 -6.78 7.73
C LEU A 72 1.87 -7.45 6.88
N ASP A 73 1.85 -7.33 5.55
CA ASP A 73 2.87 -7.91 4.66
C ASP A 73 4.18 -7.13 4.66
N ALA A 74 4.17 -5.88 5.17
CA ALA A 74 5.31 -4.98 5.22
C ALA A 74 5.39 -4.23 6.57
N PRO A 75 5.46 -4.95 7.71
CA PRO A 75 5.36 -4.33 9.04
C PRO A 75 6.59 -3.47 9.40
N ASP A 76 7.71 -3.68 8.71
CA ASP A 76 8.98 -2.99 8.96
C ASP A 76 9.09 -1.63 8.24
N LEU A 77 8.08 -1.22 7.47
CA LEU A 77 8.07 0.10 6.85
C LEU A 77 7.90 1.18 7.92
N GLU A 78 8.66 2.26 7.79
CA GLU A 78 8.64 3.35 8.75
C GLU A 78 7.70 4.46 8.30
N PRO A 79 7.12 5.25 9.23
CA PRO A 79 6.30 6.39 8.87
C PRO A 79 7.15 7.48 8.19
N HIS A 80 6.57 8.14 7.19
CA HIS A 80 7.23 9.26 6.54
C HIS A 80 7.43 10.42 7.53
N PRO A 81 8.58 11.13 7.54
CA PRO A 81 8.88 12.16 8.52
C PRO A 81 8.00 13.42 8.42
N GLU A 82 7.35 13.65 7.27
CA GLU A 82 6.38 14.73 7.10
C GLU A 82 5.05 14.40 7.81
N PRO A 83 4.67 15.11 8.88
CA PRO A 83 3.52 14.72 9.71
C PRO A 83 2.20 14.73 8.97
N ARG A 84 2.03 15.63 7.99
CA ARG A 84 0.80 15.74 7.21
C ARG A 84 0.46 14.45 6.46
N ARG A 85 1.48 13.69 6.03
CA ARG A 85 1.27 12.42 5.34
C ARG A 85 0.73 11.30 6.24
N ASN A 86 0.82 11.48 7.55
CA ASN A 86 0.36 10.51 8.54
C ASN A 86 -0.93 10.99 9.24
N SER A 87 -1.73 11.79 8.54
CA SER A 87 -3.02 12.28 9.05
C SER A 87 -4.09 11.18 9.01
N GLY A 88 -5.11 11.36 9.86
CA GLY A 88 -6.34 10.56 9.91
C GLY A 88 -7.01 10.67 11.28
N CYS A 89 -8.19 10.06 11.44
CA CYS A 89 -9.00 10.14 12.65
C CYS A 89 -8.56 9.09 13.70
N CYS A 90 -8.53 7.83 13.30
CA CYS A 90 -8.18 6.66 14.08
C CYS A 90 -6.95 5.91 13.52
N GLY A 91 -6.58 6.18 12.28
CA GLY A 91 -5.41 5.64 11.58
C GLY A 91 -4.90 6.61 10.53
N HIS A 92 -4.33 6.11 9.43
CA HIS A 92 -3.85 6.93 8.32
C HIS A 92 -4.90 6.98 7.21
N ASP A 93 -5.29 8.17 6.76
CA ASP A 93 -6.29 8.30 5.70
C ASP A 93 -5.71 8.03 4.30
N GLY A 94 -4.39 8.26 4.12
CA GLY A 94 -3.66 8.00 2.88
C GLY A 94 -3.88 9.02 1.76
N CYS A 95 -4.44 10.21 2.06
CA CYS A 95 -4.78 11.23 1.06
C CYS A 95 -3.59 12.13 0.67
N ASP A 96 -2.55 12.20 1.49
CA ASP A 96 -1.40 13.10 1.33
C ASP A 96 -0.18 12.41 0.67
N GLY A 97 -0.43 11.36 -0.12
CA GLY A 97 0.59 10.59 -0.82
C GLY A 97 1.35 9.58 0.05
N PRO A 98 2.50 9.06 -0.42
CA PRO A 98 3.25 8.02 0.27
C PRO A 98 3.65 8.42 1.69
N ASN A 99 3.16 7.66 2.66
CA ASN A 99 3.35 7.85 4.10
C ASN A 99 4.17 6.73 4.76
N ARG A 100 4.67 5.79 3.96
CA ARG A 100 5.59 4.73 4.37
C ARG A 100 6.89 4.83 3.61
N VAL A 101 8.01 4.77 4.34
CA VAL A 101 9.36 4.83 3.81
C VAL A 101 10.11 3.52 4.00
N CYS A 102 11.09 3.29 3.14
CA CYS A 102 12.00 2.17 3.27
C CYS A 102 12.94 2.37 4.48
N PRO A 103 13.03 1.42 5.42
CA PRO A 103 13.89 1.55 6.60
C PRO A 103 15.39 1.48 6.30
N GLY A 104 15.77 1.23 5.05
CA GLY A 104 17.17 1.19 4.62
C GLY A 104 17.68 2.48 3.97
N CYS A 105 16.79 3.34 3.46
CA CYS A 105 17.20 4.51 2.67
C CYS A 105 16.22 5.69 2.69
N ASP A 106 15.17 5.61 3.51
CA ASP A 106 14.15 6.66 3.69
C ASP A 106 13.34 7.00 2.41
N ALA A 107 13.51 6.26 1.32
CA ALA A 107 12.72 6.45 0.11
C ALA A 107 11.24 6.18 0.41
N ALA A 108 10.36 7.10 0.00
CA ALA A 108 8.92 6.93 0.10
C ALA A 108 8.47 5.85 -0.89
N VAL A 109 7.87 4.77 -0.38
CA VAL A 109 7.60 3.55 -1.17
C VAL A 109 6.12 3.18 -1.21
N ALA A 110 5.35 3.55 -0.19
CA ALA A 110 3.95 3.15 -0.09
C ALA A 110 3.08 4.16 0.67
N THR A 111 1.79 4.05 0.45
CA THR A 111 0.72 4.74 1.17
C THR A 111 -0.08 3.72 1.96
N LEU A 112 -0.06 3.83 3.29
CA LEU A 112 -0.97 3.11 4.18
C LEU A 112 -2.27 3.89 4.31
N SER A 113 -3.38 3.19 4.08
CA SER A 113 -4.71 3.58 4.54
C SER A 113 -5.16 2.57 5.60
N ASP A 114 -5.50 3.06 6.79
CA ASP A 114 -5.99 2.29 7.94
C ASP A 114 -6.91 3.14 8.84
N ASP A 115 -7.43 4.25 8.32
CA ASP A 115 -8.38 5.09 9.04
C ASP A 115 -9.79 4.48 9.06
N CYS A 116 -10.57 4.80 10.09
CA CYS A 116 -11.85 4.15 10.39
C CYS A 116 -12.95 4.30 9.33
N TRP A 117 -12.76 5.21 8.37
CA TRP A 117 -13.67 5.46 7.23
C TRP A 117 -12.99 5.20 5.87
N THR A 118 -11.77 4.65 5.87
CA THR A 118 -11.02 4.32 4.66
C THR A 118 -10.90 2.81 4.48
N LEU A 119 -10.37 2.38 3.33
CA LEU A 119 -9.96 0.99 3.15
C LEU A 119 -8.74 0.69 4.01
N VAL A 120 -8.64 -0.54 4.50
CA VAL A 120 -7.43 -1.02 5.18
C VAL A 120 -6.53 -1.72 4.16
N GLU A 121 -5.54 -1.00 3.65
CA GLU A 121 -4.62 -1.51 2.64
C GLU A 121 -3.32 -0.72 2.57
N LEU A 122 -2.29 -1.37 2.05
CA LEU A 122 -1.01 -0.73 1.78
C LEU A 122 -0.81 -0.70 0.26
N ARG A 123 -0.60 0.50 -0.30
CA ARG A 123 -0.46 0.74 -1.73
C ARG A 123 0.97 1.14 -2.03
N PHE A 124 1.75 0.28 -2.69
CA PHE A 124 3.09 0.63 -3.14
C PHE A 124 3.05 1.40 -4.45
N GLU A 125 3.91 2.41 -4.53
CA GLU A 125 4.15 3.15 -5.76
C GLU A 125 4.91 2.27 -6.75
N PRO A 126 4.41 2.04 -7.98
CA PRO A 126 4.98 1.07 -8.91
C PRO A 126 6.44 1.40 -9.29
N ASP A 127 6.80 2.68 -9.34
CA ASP A 127 8.17 3.13 -9.64
C ASP A 127 9.12 3.06 -8.42
N ALA A 128 8.59 2.95 -7.20
CA ALA A 128 9.38 2.90 -5.98
C ALA A 128 9.80 1.48 -5.58
N VAL A 129 9.23 0.45 -6.24
CA VAL A 129 9.50 -0.95 -5.92
C VAL A 129 9.77 -1.80 -7.16
N ARG A 130 10.58 -2.85 -6.96
CA ARG A 130 10.79 -3.93 -7.93
C ARG A 130 10.14 -5.20 -7.40
N VAL A 131 9.26 -5.80 -8.20
CA VAL A 131 8.70 -7.13 -7.91
C VAL A 131 9.69 -8.18 -8.39
N VAL A 132 10.18 -9.01 -7.49
CA VAL A 132 11.12 -10.10 -7.82
C VAL A 132 10.51 -11.44 -7.44
N ALA A 133 10.73 -12.46 -8.26
CA ALA A 133 10.42 -13.84 -7.88
C ALA A 133 11.34 -14.25 -6.72
N GLN A 134 10.79 -14.97 -5.74
CA GLN A 134 11.60 -15.62 -4.72
C GLN A 134 12.11 -16.96 -5.29
N GLU A 135 13.42 -17.19 -5.20
CA GLU A 135 14.04 -18.49 -5.48
C GLU A 135 13.82 -19.49 -4.33
#